data_AF-A0A353Z9X2-F1
#
_entry.id   AF-A0A353Z9X2-F1
#
_cell.length_a   1.000
_cell.length_b   1.000
_cell.length_c   1.000
_cell.angle_alpha   90.00
_cell.angle_beta   90.00
_cell.angle_gamma   90.00
#
_symmetry.space_group_name_H-M   'P 1'
#
loop_
_entity.id
_entity.type
_entity.pdbx_description
1 polymer ?
#
loop_
_entity_poly.entity_id
_entity_poly.type
_entity_poly.pdbx_seq_one_letter_code
_entity_poly.pdbx_strand_id
1 'polypeptide(L)'
;MDLSQLFALFVASRILHVLTAVILVGGGFFLRYVLMPAAEGSLSTLDHDKLRGAVVGNWKKFVHGGIAVMLLTGLFNYFKVILEGSHKGDGLYHGLIGTKILLALGIFFIASALVGRSTGTAGIRQNARKWLAVNFLLAVVILAISGFLRMRGVPPAKLAPQAAAVSQASL
;
A
#
# COMPACT_ATOMS: atom_id res chain seq x y z
N MET A 1 -4.61 -28.50 -5.68
CA MET A 1 -3.54 -27.99 -4.79
C MET A 1 -3.78 -28.55 -3.43
N ASP A 2 -2.77 -29.16 -2.81
CA ASP A 2 -2.87 -29.56 -1.41
C ASP A 2 -2.76 -28.35 -0.45
N LEU A 3 -2.94 -28.59 0.84
CA LEU A 3 -2.95 -27.54 1.87
C LEU A 3 -1.61 -26.82 1.99
N SER A 4 -0.49 -27.52 1.74
CA SER A 4 0.86 -26.94 1.81
C SER A 4 1.12 -25.97 0.66
N GLN A 5 0.65 -26.32 -0.54
CA GLN A 5 0.74 -25.48 -1.73
C GLN A 5 -0.10 -24.20 -1.56
N LEU A 6 -1.31 -24.31 -1.01
CA LEU A 6 -2.16 -23.14 -0.72
C LEU A 6 -1.52 -22.20 0.30
N PHE A 7 -0.95 -22.76 1.38
CA PHE A 7 -0.23 -21.98 2.37
C PHE A 7 0.97 -21.24 1.76
N ALA A 8 1.80 -21.94 0.97
CA ALA A 8 2.94 -21.34 0.29
C ALA A 8 2.50 -20.19 -0.65
N LEU A 9 1.40 -20.36 -1.39
CA LEU A 9 0.84 -19.32 -2.25
C LEU A 9 0.42 -18.07 -1.47
N PHE A 10 -0.26 -18.23 -0.33
CA PHE A 10 -0.66 -17.11 0.52
C PHE A 10 0.55 -16.34 1.09
N VAL A 11 1.57 -17.07 1.54
CA VAL A 11 2.81 -16.48 2.03
C VAL A 11 3.52 -15.73 0.90
N ALA A 12 3.67 -16.36 -0.27
CA ALA A 12 4.32 -15.76 -1.43
C ALA A 12 3.59 -14.49 -1.89
N SER A 13 2.26 -14.51 -1.98
CA SER A 13 1.46 -13.34 -2.35
C SER A 13 1.65 -12.18 -1.36
N ARG A 14 1.67 -12.46 -0.06
CA ARG A 14 1.91 -11.44 0.97
C ARG A 14 3.33 -10.86 0.87
N ILE A 15 4.34 -11.70 0.68
CA ILE A 15 5.72 -11.26 0.49
C ILE A 15 5.82 -10.37 -0.75
N LEU A 16 5.28 -10.81 -1.88
CA LEU A 16 5.29 -10.06 -3.13
C LEU A 16 4.61 -8.70 -2.99
N HIS A 17 3.45 -8.65 -2.31
CA HIS A 17 2.74 -7.39 -2.02
C HIS A 17 3.62 -6.42 -1.22
N VAL A 18 4.22 -6.90 -0.12
CA VAL A 18 5.04 -6.05 0.76
C VAL A 18 6.32 -5.60 0.04
N LEU A 19 7.01 -6.49 -0.67
CA LEU A 19 8.21 -6.14 -1.43
C LEU A 19 7.92 -5.08 -2.50
N THR A 20 6.80 -5.22 -3.21
CA THR A 20 6.40 -4.24 -4.21
C THR A 20 6.15 -2.87 -3.57
N ALA A 21 5.47 -2.82 -2.42
CA ALA A 21 5.28 -1.59 -1.67
C ALA A 21 6.62 -0.97 -1.23
N VAL A 22 7.55 -1.78 -0.72
CA VAL A 22 8.90 -1.32 -0.32
C VAL A 22 9.65 -0.70 -1.49
N ILE A 23 9.64 -1.34 -2.68
CA ILE A 23 10.32 -0.83 -3.86
C ILE A 23 9.71 0.50 -4.31
N LEU A 24 8.37 0.60 -4.40
CA LEU A 24 7.70 1.82 -4.87
C LEU A 24 7.86 2.99 -3.89
N VAL A 25 7.67 2.74 -2.59
CA VAL A 25 7.77 3.76 -1.56
C VAL A 25 9.23 4.16 -1.34
N GLY A 26 10.14 3.20 -1.30
CA GLY A 26 11.58 3.43 -1.17
C GLY A 26 12.17 4.16 -2.37
N GLY A 27 11.77 3.78 -3.60
CA GLY A 27 12.13 4.51 -4.81
C GLY A 27 11.60 5.94 -4.79
N GLY A 28 10.34 6.15 -4.41
CA GLY A 28 9.76 7.49 -4.24
C GLY A 28 10.49 8.34 -3.19
N PHE A 29 10.87 7.73 -2.06
CA PHE A 29 11.69 8.37 -1.02
C PHE A 29 13.07 8.76 -1.56
N PHE A 30 13.76 7.84 -2.23
CA PHE A 30 15.07 8.10 -2.84
C PHE A 30 15.00 9.25 -3.84
N LEU A 31 14.01 9.25 -4.75
CA LEU A 31 13.80 10.34 -5.69
C LEU A 31 13.61 11.68 -4.97
N ARG A 32 12.85 11.69 -3.87
CA ARG A 32 12.50 12.91 -3.13
C ARG A 32 13.63 13.49 -2.29
N TYR A 33 14.30 12.64 -1.52
CA TYR A 33 15.17 13.08 -0.44
C TYR A 33 16.64 12.86 -0.73
N VAL A 34 16.98 12.10 -1.77
CA VAL A 34 18.37 11.82 -2.16
C VAL A 34 18.66 12.38 -3.54
N LEU A 35 17.95 11.90 -4.57
CA LEU A 35 18.26 12.24 -5.96
C LEU A 35 18.01 13.71 -6.28
N MET A 36 16.80 14.23 -5.99
CA MET A 36 16.48 15.62 -6.33
C MET A 36 17.40 16.64 -5.64
N PRO A 37 17.65 16.57 -4.32
CA PRO A 37 18.58 17.49 -3.67
C PRO A 37 20.01 17.40 -4.23
N ALA A 38 20.50 16.19 -4.51
CA ALA A 38 21.84 16.00 -5.08
C ALA A 38 21.94 16.57 -6.50
N ALA A 39 20.91 16.40 -7.32
CA ALA A 39 20.86 16.92 -8.68
C ALA A 39 20.82 18.46 -8.71
N GLU A 40 20.01 19.09 -7.85
CA GLU A 40 19.89 20.55 -7.76
C GLU A 40 21.20 21.23 -7.34
N GLY A 41 22.00 20.60 -6.49
CA GLY A 41 23.27 21.16 -6.00
C GLY A 41 24.47 20.90 -6.90
N SER A 42 24.34 20.09 -7.96
CA SER A 42 25.50 19.60 -8.71
C SER A 42 25.36 19.62 -10.24
N LEU A 43 24.16 19.86 -10.79
CA LEU A 43 23.93 19.80 -12.23
C LEU A 43 23.52 21.15 -12.83
N SER A 44 23.92 21.36 -14.09
CA SER A 44 23.34 22.40 -14.92
C SER A 44 21.86 22.12 -15.18
N THR A 45 21.08 23.14 -15.56
CA THR A 45 19.65 22.95 -15.91
C THR A 45 19.47 21.94 -17.05
N LEU A 46 20.35 21.99 -18.06
CA LEU A 46 20.29 21.06 -19.19
C LEU A 46 20.51 19.61 -18.76
N ASP A 47 21.49 19.36 -17.89
CA ASP A 47 21.79 18.01 -17.40
C ASP A 47 20.73 17.52 -16.43
N HIS A 48 20.16 18.44 -15.65
CA HIS A 48 19.02 18.16 -14.77
C HIS A 48 17.81 17.66 -15.57
N ASP A 49 17.45 18.31 -16.68
CA ASP A 49 16.33 17.90 -17.52
C ASP A 49 16.58 16.56 -18.23
N LYS A 50 17.80 16.32 -18.72
CA LYS A 50 18.20 15.03 -19.31
C LYS A 50 18.08 13.90 -18.28
N LEU A 51 18.64 14.10 -17.07
CA LEU A 51 18.56 13.11 -16.00
C LEU A 51 17.11 12.84 -15.60
N ARG A 52 16.31 13.89 -15.41
CA ARG A 52 14.89 13.77 -15.09
C ARG A 52 14.14 12.94 -16.14
N GLY A 53 14.37 13.23 -17.42
CA GLY A 53 13.76 12.48 -18.53
C GLY A 53 14.11 10.99 -18.50
N ALA A 54 15.39 10.66 -18.31
CA ALA A 54 15.87 9.28 -18.24
C ALA A 54 15.30 8.53 -17.01
N VAL A 55 15.31 9.18 -15.85
CA VAL A 55 14.79 8.62 -14.59
C VAL A 55 13.30 8.35 -14.72
N VAL A 56 12.49 9.33 -15.13
CA VAL A 56 11.04 9.16 -15.30
C VAL A 56 10.73 8.10 -16.36
N GLY A 57 11.48 8.09 -17.47
CA GLY A 57 11.32 7.13 -18.55
C GLY A 57 11.50 5.68 -18.11
N ASN A 58 12.41 5.42 -17.18
CA ASN A 58 12.62 4.10 -16.58
C ASN A 58 11.65 3.83 -15.42
N TRP A 59 11.48 4.80 -14.52
CA TRP A 59 10.68 4.68 -13.31
C TRP A 59 9.21 4.36 -13.59
N LYS A 60 8.63 4.89 -14.67
CA LYS A 60 7.23 4.62 -15.03
C LYS A 60 6.91 3.12 -15.16
N LYS A 61 7.88 2.29 -15.60
CA LYS A 61 7.69 0.83 -15.74
C LYS A 61 7.49 0.19 -14.38
N PHE A 62 8.30 0.58 -13.40
CA PHE A 62 8.17 0.13 -12.02
C PHE A 62 6.88 0.63 -11.39
N VAL A 63 6.52 1.90 -11.60
CA VAL A 63 5.27 2.48 -11.07
C VAL A 63 4.06 1.70 -11.59
N HIS A 64 3.89 1.58 -12.90
CA HIS A 64 2.70 0.92 -13.45
C HIS A 64 2.68 -0.59 -13.21
N GLY A 65 3.83 -1.27 -13.38
CA GLY A 65 3.94 -2.70 -13.09
C GLY A 65 3.73 -3.00 -11.61
N GLY A 66 4.33 -2.21 -10.72
CA GLY A 66 4.16 -2.35 -9.28
C GLY A 66 2.74 -2.05 -8.81
N ILE A 67 2.06 -1.05 -9.38
CA ILE A 67 0.64 -0.81 -9.09
C ILE A 67 -0.21 -2.01 -9.51
N ALA A 68 0.03 -2.59 -10.69
CA ALA A 68 -0.69 -3.79 -11.13
C ALA A 68 -0.47 -4.96 -10.16
N VAL A 69 0.78 -5.22 -9.77
CA VAL A 69 1.11 -6.27 -8.78
C VAL A 69 0.44 -5.98 -7.43
N MET A 70 0.46 -4.74 -6.95
CA MET A 70 -0.17 -4.34 -5.68
C MET A 70 -1.68 -4.53 -5.71
N LEU A 71 -2.35 -4.21 -6.81
CA LEU A 71 -3.79 -4.41 -6.97
C LEU A 71 -4.15 -5.90 -6.97
N LEU A 72 -3.45 -6.71 -7.77
CA LEU A 72 -3.71 -8.15 -7.87
C LEU A 72 -3.46 -8.86 -6.54
N THR A 73 -2.28 -8.64 -5.94
CA THR A 73 -1.92 -9.27 -4.66
C THR A 73 -2.72 -8.70 -3.50
N GLY A 74 -3.04 -7.40 -3.51
CA GLY A 74 -3.86 -6.77 -2.49
C GLY A 74 -5.28 -7.33 -2.49
N LEU A 75 -5.88 -7.48 -3.67
CA LEU A 75 -7.20 -8.08 -3.82
C LEU A 75 -7.23 -9.55 -3.40
N PHE A 76 -6.23 -10.33 -3.81
CA PHE A 76 -6.09 -11.73 -3.40
C PHE A 76 -5.96 -11.89 -1.88
N ASN A 77 -5.09 -11.10 -1.24
CA ASN A 77 -4.93 -11.11 0.22
C ASN A 77 -6.20 -10.65 0.95
N TYR A 78 -6.93 -9.68 0.40
CA TYR A 78 -8.19 -9.21 0.97
C TYR A 78 -9.29 -10.27 0.91
N PHE A 79 -9.47 -10.93 -0.24
CA PHE A 79 -10.46 -12.00 -0.38
C PHE A 79 -10.16 -13.20 0.51
N LYS A 80 -8.89 -13.59 0.67
CA LYS A 80 -8.49 -14.62 1.63
C LYS A 80 -9.05 -14.32 3.03
N VAL A 81 -8.88 -13.09 3.53
CA VAL A 81 -9.36 -12.71 4.86
C VAL A 81 -10.89 -12.71 4.94
N ILE A 82 -11.58 -12.28 3.88
CA ILE A 82 -13.05 -12.38 3.83
C ILE A 82 -13.51 -13.83 3.93
N LEU A 83 -12.90 -14.73 3.17
CA LEU A 83 -13.25 -16.16 3.14
C LEU A 83 -12.96 -16.84 4.47
N GLU A 84 -11.88 -16.48 5.14
CA GLU A 84 -11.54 -16.98 6.49
C GLU A 84 -12.55 -16.51 7.56
N GLY A 85 -13.24 -15.38 7.33
CA GLY A 85 -14.26 -14.87 8.25
C GLY A 85 -13.74 -14.43 9.61
N SER A 86 -12.42 -14.30 9.78
CA SER A 86 -11.75 -14.05 11.05
C SER A 86 -12.11 -12.72 11.70
N HIS A 87 -12.55 -11.73 10.93
CA HIS A 87 -12.91 -10.39 11.41
C HIS A 87 -14.42 -10.08 11.32
N LYS A 88 -15.28 -11.09 11.25
CA LYS A 88 -16.74 -10.89 11.21
C LYS A 88 -17.21 -10.07 12.42
N GLY A 89 -17.86 -8.94 12.16
CA GLY A 89 -18.36 -8.03 13.20
C GLY A 89 -17.33 -7.05 13.78
N ASP A 90 -16.09 -7.05 13.29
CA ASP A 90 -15.05 -6.09 13.72
C ASP A 90 -15.11 -4.80 12.89
N GLY A 91 -16.02 -3.89 13.26
CA GLY A 91 -16.25 -2.63 12.55
C GLY A 91 -14.98 -1.77 12.44
N LEU A 92 -14.13 -1.75 13.46
CA LEU A 92 -12.87 -1.00 13.42
C LEU A 92 -11.87 -1.60 12.43
N TYR A 93 -11.77 -2.94 12.36
CA TYR A 93 -10.94 -3.60 11.35
C TYR A 93 -11.40 -3.23 9.94
N HIS A 94 -12.71 -3.33 9.67
CA HIS A 94 -13.26 -2.98 8.36
C HIS A 94 -13.05 -1.51 8.00
N GLY A 95 -13.27 -0.59 8.94
CA GLY A 95 -13.02 0.84 8.73
C GLY A 95 -11.56 1.14 8.40
N LEU A 96 -10.61 0.54 9.12
CA LEU A 96 -9.18 0.75 8.90
C LEU A 96 -8.66 0.10 7.60
N ILE A 97 -9.16 -1.10 7.25
CA ILE A 97 -8.83 -1.75 5.98
C ILE A 97 -9.40 -0.96 4.80
N GLY A 98 -10.66 -0.53 4.87
CA GLY A 98 -11.26 0.30 3.83
C GLY A 98 -10.50 1.61 3.62
N THR A 99 -10.15 2.28 4.73
CA THR A 99 -9.33 3.50 4.70
C THR A 99 -7.99 3.26 4.01
N LYS A 100 -7.29 2.17 4.34
CA LYS A 100 -6.03 1.80 3.68
C LYS A 100 -6.17 1.62 2.18
N ILE A 101 -7.25 0.98 1.72
CA ILE A 101 -7.50 0.75 0.30
C ILE A 101 -7.67 2.11 -0.40
N LEU A 102 -8.47 3.02 0.17
CA LEU A 102 -8.64 4.37 -0.38
C LEU A 102 -7.32 5.17 -0.43
N LEU A 103 -6.54 5.11 0.65
CA LEU A 103 -5.20 5.73 0.68
C LEU A 103 -4.28 5.13 -0.38
N ALA A 104 -4.29 3.81 -0.56
CA ALA A 104 -3.48 3.14 -1.57
C ALA A 104 -3.87 3.57 -3.00
N LEU A 105 -5.17 3.68 -3.29
CA LEU A 105 -5.65 4.21 -4.57
C LEU A 105 -5.19 5.67 -4.79
N GLY A 106 -5.23 6.50 -3.74
CA GLY A 106 -4.67 7.85 -3.79
C GLY A 106 -3.17 7.88 -4.11
N ILE A 107 -2.39 6.99 -3.47
CA ILE A 107 -0.96 6.81 -3.75
C ILE A 107 -0.72 6.39 -5.21
N PHE A 108 -1.49 5.42 -5.71
CA PHE A 108 -1.35 4.92 -7.08
C PHE A 108 -1.68 6.00 -8.10
N PHE A 109 -2.70 6.81 -7.84
CA PHE A 109 -3.04 7.97 -8.66
C PHE A 109 -1.89 8.98 -8.69
N ILE A 110 -1.38 9.41 -7.53
CA ILE A 110 -0.28 10.39 -7.46
C ILE A 110 0.97 9.85 -8.15
N ALA A 111 1.36 8.61 -7.88
CA ALA A 111 2.52 7.98 -8.50
C ALA A 111 2.38 7.91 -10.02
N SER A 112 1.21 7.52 -10.52
CA SER A 112 0.91 7.49 -11.97
C SER A 112 0.91 8.88 -12.59
N ALA A 113 0.38 9.88 -11.88
CA ALA A 113 0.37 11.27 -12.34
C ALA A 113 1.78 11.88 -12.44
N LEU A 114 2.68 11.52 -11.50
CA LEU A 114 4.07 11.97 -11.48
C LEU A 114 4.89 11.46 -12.68
N VAL A 115 4.59 10.25 -13.17
CA VAL A 115 5.31 9.63 -14.31
C VAL A 115 4.54 9.69 -15.63
N GLY A 116 3.30 10.18 -15.61
CA GLY A 116 2.42 10.27 -16.77
C GLY A 116 2.72 11.46 -17.68
N ARG A 117 2.01 11.51 -18.81
CA ARG A 117 2.13 12.58 -19.82
C ARG A 117 0.88 13.44 -20.00
N SER A 118 -0.20 13.14 -19.29
CA SER A 118 -1.48 13.85 -19.42
C SER A 118 -1.36 15.31 -19.00
N THR A 119 -1.95 16.23 -19.76
CA THR A 119 -2.00 17.67 -19.47
C THR A 119 -2.77 17.95 -18.17
N GLY A 120 -3.83 17.19 -17.89
CA GLY A 120 -4.65 17.34 -16.68
C GLY A 120 -3.90 17.08 -15.36
N THR A 121 -2.77 16.37 -15.41
CA THR A 121 -1.90 16.12 -14.24
C THR A 121 -0.60 16.91 -14.27
N ALA A 122 -0.47 17.91 -15.15
CA ALA A 122 0.74 18.72 -15.26
C ALA A 122 1.11 19.43 -13.96
N GLY A 123 0.13 19.96 -13.22
CA GLY A 123 0.37 20.63 -11.94
C GLY A 123 1.00 19.71 -10.88
N ILE A 124 0.69 18.41 -10.90
CA ILE A 124 1.32 17.41 -10.03
C ILE A 124 2.80 17.25 -10.39
N ARG A 125 3.13 17.17 -11.68
CA ARG A 125 4.51 17.02 -12.16
C ARG A 125 5.37 18.25 -11.96
N GLN A 126 4.79 19.45 -12.11
CA GLN A 126 5.48 20.71 -11.85
C GLN A 126 5.82 20.86 -10.35
N ASN A 127 4.98 20.31 -9.48
CA ASN A 127 5.18 20.31 -8.02
C ASN A 127 5.65 18.95 -7.50
N ALA A 128 6.45 18.21 -8.30
CA ALA A 128 6.83 16.83 -8.00
C ALA A 128 7.44 16.66 -6.59
N ARG A 129 8.23 17.63 -6.13
CA ARG A 129 8.81 17.68 -4.78
C ARG A 129 7.73 17.57 -3.68
N LYS A 130 6.65 18.34 -3.78
CA LYS A 130 5.53 18.30 -2.83
C LYS A 130 4.81 16.95 -2.93
N TRP A 131 4.47 16.54 -4.14
CA TRP A 131 3.64 15.35 -4.35
C TRP A 131 4.35 14.05 -4.01
N LEU A 132 5.67 13.94 -4.22
CA LEU A 132 6.45 12.80 -3.73
C LEU A 132 6.48 12.73 -2.19
N ALA A 133 6.58 13.88 -1.51
CA ALA A 133 6.53 13.93 -0.05
C ALA A 133 5.15 13.55 0.49
N VAL A 134 4.07 14.06 -0.12
CA VAL A 134 2.69 13.67 0.20
C VAL A 134 2.50 12.16 -0.03
N ASN A 135 2.94 11.64 -1.17
CA ASN A 135 2.83 10.22 -1.49
C ASN A 135 3.54 9.33 -0.47
N PHE A 136 4.74 9.75 -0.03
CA PHE A 136 5.49 9.07 1.02
C PHE A 136 4.77 9.12 2.37
N LEU A 137 4.21 10.28 2.75
CA LEU A 137 3.45 10.42 4.00
C LEU A 137 2.23 9.50 4.01
N LEU A 138 1.48 9.42 2.91
CA LEU A 138 0.34 8.51 2.80
C LEU A 138 0.79 7.04 2.96
N ALA A 139 1.93 6.67 2.40
CA ALA A 139 2.50 5.34 2.56
C ALA A 139 2.85 5.04 4.03
N VAL A 140 3.44 6.02 4.75
CA VAL A 140 3.73 5.89 6.19
C VAL A 140 2.44 5.66 6.99
N VAL A 141 1.36 6.38 6.68
CA VAL A 141 0.05 6.17 7.33
C VAL A 141 -0.48 4.75 7.08
N ILE A 142 -0.38 4.24 5.85
CA ILE A 142 -0.74 2.84 5.54
C ILE A 142 0.10 1.85 6.34
N LEU A 143 1.40 2.09 6.50
CA LEU A 143 2.28 1.24 7.31
C LEU A 143 1.91 1.29 8.80
N ALA A 144 1.58 2.46 9.34
CA ALA A 144 1.12 2.62 10.72
C ALA A 144 -0.19 1.83 10.96
N ILE A 145 -1.17 1.94 10.07
CA ILE A 145 -2.40 1.14 10.13
C ILE A 145 -2.08 -0.36 10.03
N SER A 146 -1.09 -0.75 9.21
CA SER A 146 -0.63 -2.14 9.11
C SER A 146 -0.04 -2.67 10.40
N GLY A 147 0.84 -1.89 11.03
CA GLY A 147 1.42 -2.24 12.32
C GLY A 147 0.36 -2.36 13.39
N PHE A 148 -0.54 -1.37 13.49
CA PHE A 148 -1.63 -1.37 14.46
C PHE A 148 -2.53 -2.60 14.34
N LEU A 149 -3.04 -2.89 13.14
CA LEU A 149 -3.92 -4.05 12.92
C LEU A 149 -3.22 -5.38 13.21
N ARG A 150 -1.93 -5.49 12.89
CA ARG A 150 -1.13 -6.68 13.21
C ARG A 150 -0.97 -6.88 14.72
N MET A 151 -0.72 -5.81 15.46
CA MET A 151 -0.52 -5.87 16.91
C MET A 151 -1.83 -6.07 17.68
N ARG A 152 -2.93 -5.49 17.20
CA ARG A 152 -4.26 -5.64 17.82
C ARG A 152 -4.78 -7.09 17.74
N GLY A 153 -4.46 -7.81 16.65
CA GLY A 153 -4.95 -9.17 16.42
C GLY A 153 -6.44 -9.23 16.10
N VAL A 154 -7.00 -10.44 16.15
CA VAL A 154 -8.44 -10.70 15.99
C VAL A 154 -9.10 -10.57 17.37
N PRO A 155 -10.08 -9.67 17.56
CA PRO A 155 -10.84 -9.64 18.81
C PRO A 155 -11.49 -11.01 19.05
N PRO A 156 -11.55 -11.50 20.30
CA PRO A 156 -12.33 -12.70 20.59
C PRO A 156 -13.76 -12.46 20.08
N ALA A 157 -14.29 -13.43 19.34
CA ALA A 157 -15.68 -13.38 18.90
C ALA A 157 -16.51 -12.98 20.11
N LYS A 158 -17.42 -12.01 19.98
CA LYS A 158 -18.44 -11.78 21.00
C LYS A 158 -19.15 -13.11 21.16
N LEU A 159 -18.77 -13.88 22.18
CA LEU A 159 -19.50 -15.06 22.59
C LEU A 159 -20.89 -14.53 22.84
N ALA A 160 -21.84 -14.89 21.98
CA ALA A 160 -23.24 -14.73 22.32
C ALA A 160 -23.44 -15.37 23.70
N PRO A 161 -24.30 -14.81 24.57
CA PRO A 161 -24.50 -15.29 25.92
C PRO A 161 -25.20 -16.67 25.90
N GLN A 162 -24.51 -17.71 25.46
CA GLN A 162 -24.96 -19.10 25.47
C GLN A 162 -24.38 -19.86 26.65
N ALA A 163 -23.31 -19.35 27.27
CA ALA A 163 -22.78 -19.88 28.53
C ALA A 163 -23.62 -19.51 29.76
N ALA A 164 -24.44 -18.44 29.69
CA ALA A 164 -25.32 -18.04 30.80
C ALA A 164 -26.64 -18.85 30.85
N ALA A 165 -27.10 -19.39 29.72
CA ALA A 165 -28.34 -20.17 29.66
C ALA A 165 -28.18 -21.61 30.17
N VAL A 166 -26.98 -22.20 30.06
CA VAL A 166 -26.71 -23.57 30.53
C VAL A 166 -26.59 -23.65 32.06
N SER A 167 -26.23 -22.55 32.73
CA SER A 167 -26.14 -22.49 34.19
C SER A 167 -27.47 -22.21 34.90
N GLN A 168 -28.50 -21.75 34.18
CA GLN A 168 -29.83 -21.47 34.77
C GLN A 168 -30.86 -22.57 34.51
N ALA A 169 -30.53 -23.56 33.67
CA ALA A 169 -31.39 -24.72 33.41
C ALA A 169 -31.12 -25.92 34.36
N SER A 170 -30.23 -25.74 35.34
CA SER A 170 -29.80 -26.75 36.31
C SER A 170 -30.08 -26.38 37.78
N LEU A 171 -30.99 -25.44 38.01
CA LEU A 171 -31.59 -25.12 39.31
C LEU A 171 -33.11 -25.30 39.23
#